data_AF-A0A9W4AAF3-F1
#
_entry.id   AF-A0A9W4AAF3-F1
#
_cell.length_a   1.000
_cell.length_b   1.000
_cell.length_c   1.000
_cell.angle_alpha   90.00
_cell.angle_beta   90.00
_cell.angle_gamma   90.00
#
_symmetry.space_group_name_H-M   'P 1'
#
loop_
_entity.id
_entity.type
_entity.pdbx_description
1 polymer ?
#
loop_
_entity_poly.entity_id
_entity_poly.type
_entity_poly.pdbx_seq_one_letter_code
_entity_poly.pdbx_strand_id
1 'polypeptide(L)' 'MLIGIYTLDETLSVKGYYLIGTLFLTMSCFVLQKTIRDNEEDNERFPKNKPLDKE' A
#
# COMPACT_ATOMS: atom_id res chain seq x y z
N MET A 1 3.46 -13.95 -7.05
CA MET A 1 2.06 -14.40 -6.85
C MET A 1 1.40 -14.91 -8.13
N LEU A 2 1.64 -14.31 -9.30
CA LEU A 2 0.95 -14.65 -10.56
C LEU A 2 1.23 -16.08 -11.08
N ILE A 3 2.42 -16.63 -10.85
CA ILE A 3 2.78 -18.00 -11.28
C ILE A 3 1.88 -19.06 -10.60
N GLY A 4 1.49 -18.85 -9.33
CA GLY A 4 0.60 -19.77 -8.60
C GLY A 4 -0.86 -19.76 -9.08
N ILE A 5 -1.35 -18.63 -9.61
CA ILE A 5 -2.70 -18.54 -10.21
C ILE A 5 -2.73 -19.19 -11.60
N TYR A 6 -1.62 -19.14 -12.34
CA TYR A 6 -1.52 -19.74 -13.67
C TYR A 6 -1.46 -21.27 -13.66
N THR A 7 -0.85 -21.88 -12.64
CA THR A 7 -0.72 -23.34 -12.53
C THR A 7 -1.96 -24.03 -11.93
N LEU A 8 -2.89 -23.28 -11.34
CA LEU A 8 -4.07 -23.85 -10.69
C LEU A 8 -5.17 -24.14 -11.73
N ASP A 9 -5.58 -25.39 -11.88
CA ASP A 9 -6.68 -25.79 -12.79
C ASP A 9 -8.05 -25.61 -12.12
N GLU A 10 -8.34 -24.37 -11.72
CA GLU A 10 -9.58 -24.00 -11.01
C GLU A 10 -10.57 -23.26 -11.91
N THR A 11 -11.86 -23.32 -11.53
CA THR A 11 -12.94 -22.63 -12.24
C THR A 11 -12.64 -21.14 -12.41
N LEU A 12 -12.98 -20.57 -13.57
CA LEU A 12 -12.66 -19.20 -13.97
C LEU A 12 -13.05 -18.14 -12.92
N SER A 13 -14.16 -18.35 -12.20
CA SER A 13 -14.63 -17.47 -11.12
C SER A 13 -13.65 -17.39 -9.93
N VAL A 14 -13.03 -18.51 -9.55
CA VAL A 14 -12.06 -18.57 -8.44
C VAL A 14 -10.76 -17.86 -8.81
N LYS A 15 -10.30 -18.03 -10.06
CA LYS A 15 -9.13 -17.30 -10.60
C LYS A 15 -9.36 -15.79 -10.61
N GLY A 16 -10.56 -15.35 -10.99
CA GLY A 16 -10.95 -13.94 -10.95
C GLY A 16 -10.88 -13.34 -9.54
N TYR A 17 -11.35 -14.08 -8.52
CA TYR A 17 -11.29 -13.63 -7.13
C TYR A 17 -9.84 -13.40 -6.65
N TYR A 18 -8.95 -14.35 -6.93
CA TYR A 18 -7.53 -14.20 -6.59
C TYR A 18 -6.85 -13.07 -7.37
N LEU A 19 -7.23 -12.85 -8.63
CA LEU A 19 -6.69 -11.75 -9.43
C LEU A 19 -7.11 -10.38 -8.88
N ILE A 20 -8.39 -10.20 -8.52
CA ILE A 20 -8.86 -8.96 -7.88
C ILE A 20 -8.20 -8.77 -6.52
N GLY A 21 -8.06 -9.82 -5.70
CA GLY A 21 -7.34 -9.75 -4.42
C GLY A 21 -5.88 -9.32 -4.60
N THR A 22 -5.20 -9.84 -5.63
CA THR A 22 -3.83 -9.45 -5.98
C THR A 22 -3.73 -7.98 -6.37
N LEU A 23 -4.66 -7.51 -7.21
CA LEU A 23 -4.69 -6.11 -7.65
C LEU A 23 -4.98 -5.17 -6.48
N PHE A 24 -5.93 -5.52 -5.61
CA PHE A 24 -6.27 -4.73 -4.43
C PHE A 24 -5.10 -4.67 -3.44
N LEU A 25 -4.44 -5.80 -3.19
CA LEU A 25 -3.26 -5.86 -2.32
C LEU A 25 -2.12 -5.01 -2.88
N THR A 26 -1.89 -5.07 -4.20
CA THR A 26 -0.86 -4.28 -4.87
C THR A 26 -1.14 -2.79 -4.73
N MET A 27 -2.39 -2.36 -4.99
CA MET A 27 -2.80 -0.96 -4.82
C MET A 27 -2.68 -0.50 -3.36
N SER A 28 -3.09 -1.33 -2.40
CA SER A 28 -2.93 -1.05 -0.97
C SER A 28 -1.46 -0.83 -0.59
N CYS A 29 -0.54 -1.66 -1.11
CA CYS A 29 0.89 -1.51 -0.89
C CYS A 29 1.43 -0.19 -1.47
N PHE A 30 0.96 0.23 -2.66
CA PHE A 30 1.35 1.51 -3.25
C PHE A 30 0.86 2.72 -2.44
N VAL A 31 -0.38 2.66 -1.93
CA VAL A 31 -0.92 3.73 -1.08
C VAL A 31 -0.13 3.80 0.23
N LEU A 32 0.16 2.66 0.85
CA LEU A 32 0.94 2.60 2.09
C LEU A 32 2.33 3.22 1.93
N GLN A 33 3.02 2.92 0.83
CA GLN A 33 4.33 3.53 0.53
C GLN A 33 4.24 5.05 0.40
N LYS A 34 3.19 5.57 -0.25
CA LYS A 34 2.93 7.02 -0.31
C LYS A 34 2.70 7.60 1.08
N THR A 35 1.82 6.99 1.87
CA THR A 35 1.52 7.45 3.23
C THR A 35 2.75 7.48 4.13
N ILE A 36 3.63 6.48 4.06
CA ILE A 36 4.86 6.46 4.85
C ILE A 36 5.78 7.61 4.43
N ARG A 37 6.03 7.76 3.13
CA ARG A 37 6.86 8.85 2.60
C ARG A 37 6.28 10.22 2.96
N ASP A 38 4.98 10.39 2.80
CA ASP A 38 4.31 11.66 3.10
C ASP A 38 4.39 11.97 4.61
N ASN A 39 4.33 10.97 5.47
CA ASN A 39 4.51 11.12 6.93
C ASN A 39 5.97 11.44 7.31
N GLU A 40 6.96 10.90 6.59
CA GLU A 40 8.37 11.25 6.75
C GLU A 40 8.62 12.71 6.33
N GLU A 41 8.12 13.11 5.14
CA GLU A 41 8.20 14.50 4.64
C GLU A 41 7.52 15.50 5.58
N ASP A 42 6.39 15.15 6.19
CA ASP A 42 5.67 15.98 7.17
C ASP A 42 6.49 16.17 8.46
N ASN A 43 7.14 15.10 8.95
CA ASN A 43 7.99 15.18 10.14
C ASN A 43 9.27 16.01 9.91
N GLU A 44 9.83 15.98 8.70
CA GLU A 44 10.98 16.83 8.33
C GLU A 44 10.58 18.31 8.20
N ARG A 45 9.42 18.59 7.58
CA ARG A 45 8.92 19.97 7.37
C ARG A 45 8.37 20.61 8.64
N PHE A 46 7.70 19.82 9.47
CA PHE A 46 7.09 20.24 10.73
C PHE A 46 7.55 19.32 11.86
N PRO A 47 8.81 19.45 12.31
CA PRO A 47 9.30 18.64 13.42
C PRO A 47 8.43 18.88 14.64
N LYS A 48 7.66 17.86 15.05
CA LYS A 48 6.76 17.91 16.22
C LYS A 48 7.46 18.31 17.54
N ASN A 49 8.79 18.32 17.55
CA ASN A 49 9.62 18.67 18.70
C ASN A 49 10.16 20.11 18.68
N LYS A 50 9.65 21.01 17.84
CA LYS A 50 9.93 22.44 18.03
C LYS A 50 9.05 22.96 19.17
N PRO A 51 9.60 23.48 20.29
CA PRO A 51 8.78 24.21 21.24
C PRO A 51 8.12 25.36 20.47
N LEU A 52 6.80 25.49 20.59
CA LEU A 52 6.05 26.65 20.11
C LEU A 52 6.78 27.89 20.62
N ASP A 53 7.50 28.56 19.72
CA ASP A 53 7.91 29.92 19.90
C ASP A 53 6.63 30.72 20.08
N LYS A 54 6.34 31.02 21.35
CA LYS A 54 5.31 31.95 21.76
C LYS A 54 5.75 33.32 21.26
N GLU A 55 5.27 33.73 20.10
CA GLU A 55 5.13 35.14 19.73
C GLU A 55 3.65 35.52 19.71
#